data_AF-A0A972TFD5-F1
#
_entry.id   AF-A0A972TFD5-F1
#
_cell.length_a   1.000
_cell.length_b   1.000
_cell.length_c   1.000
_cell.angle_alpha   90.00
_cell.angle_beta   90.00
_cell.angle_gamma   90.00
#
_symmetry.space_group_name_H-M   'P 1'
#
loop_
_entity.id
_entity.type
_entity.pdbx_description
1 polymer ?
#
loop_
_entity_poly.entity_id
_entity_poly.type
_entity_poly.pdbx_seq_one_letter_code
_entity_poly.pdbx_strand_id
1 'polypeptide(L)'
;MKRPKNKAYFKKTTPLLKRKYRQKTERQLLILENDRIFREIIRKRDVVCQKTGKARNLQVAHYFTRGNLRTRWDEDNACLMNAGAHLYWAHTEIEQFRDWWIKRLGIKRFEQLKLRAGYISSYPTHEIKAMKERLKERLSEL
;
A
#
# COMPACT_ATOMS: atom_id res chain seq x y z
N MET A 1 28.26 -8.69 52.91
CA MET A 1 27.16 -7.74 53.22
C MET A 1 25.91 -8.16 52.43
N LYS A 2 24.94 -8.82 53.08
CA LYS A 2 23.74 -9.40 52.42
C LYS A 2 22.66 -8.32 52.30
N ARG A 3 22.17 -8.04 51.09
CA ARG A 3 21.03 -7.13 50.85
C ARG A 3 19.75 -7.69 51.50
N PRO A 4 18.99 -6.91 52.27
CA PRO A 4 17.73 -7.38 52.84
C PRO A 4 16.67 -7.54 51.74
N LYS A 5 15.86 -8.60 51.89
CA LYS A 5 14.68 -8.90 51.07
C LYS A 5 13.51 -7.99 51.49
N ASN A 6 12.59 -7.79 50.54
CA ASN A 6 11.29 -7.11 50.60
C ASN A 6 11.23 -5.60 50.31
N LYS A 7 10.75 -5.29 49.10
CA LYS A 7 9.62 -4.36 48.93
C LYS A 7 8.58 -5.05 48.06
N ALA A 8 7.42 -5.34 48.64
CA ALA A 8 6.26 -5.83 47.94
C ALA A 8 5.86 -4.78 46.87
N TYR A 9 6.07 -5.11 45.60
CA TYR A 9 5.51 -4.33 44.50
C TYR A 9 4.00 -4.57 44.50
N PHE A 10 3.24 -3.62 45.03
CA PHE A 10 1.80 -3.53 44.79
C PHE A 10 1.57 -3.44 43.28
N LYS A 11 1.18 -4.55 42.64
CA LYS A 11 0.64 -4.54 41.28
C LYS A 11 -0.72 -3.85 41.34
N LYS A 12 -0.74 -2.52 41.19
CA LYS A 12 -1.97 -1.82 40.81
C LYS A 12 -2.32 -2.27 39.39
N THR A 13 -3.09 -3.35 39.26
CA THR A 13 -3.75 -3.71 38.01
C THR A 13 -4.91 -2.75 37.81
N THR A 14 -4.61 -1.52 37.41
CA THR A 14 -5.64 -0.59 36.93
C THR A 14 -6.29 -1.26 35.72
N PRO A 15 -7.61 -1.48 35.71
CA PRO A 15 -8.26 -2.04 34.54
C PRO A 15 -8.06 -1.05 33.39
N LEU A 16 -7.32 -1.47 32.36
CA LEU A 16 -7.20 -0.71 31.12
C LEU A 16 -8.63 -0.53 30.59
N LEU A 17 -9.16 0.69 30.70
CA LEU A 17 -10.44 1.04 30.09
C LEU A 17 -10.41 0.57 28.63
N LYS A 18 -11.30 -0.36 28.26
CA LYS A 18 -11.38 -0.88 26.89
C LYS A 18 -11.62 0.31 25.96
N ARG A 19 -10.59 0.72 25.22
CA ARG A 19 -10.69 1.80 24.25
C ARG A 19 -11.75 1.41 23.22
N LYS A 20 -12.89 2.12 23.19
CA LYS A 20 -13.93 1.90 22.17
C LYS A 20 -13.29 2.09 20.80
N TYR A 21 -13.37 1.07 19.94
CA TYR A 21 -12.86 1.18 18.57
C TYR A 21 -13.71 2.20 17.81
N ARG A 22 -13.07 3.27 17.31
CA ARG A 22 -13.74 4.26 16.46
C ARG A 22 -14.21 3.58 15.18
N GLN A 23 -15.50 3.74 14.85
CA GLN A 23 -16.05 3.22 13.60
C GLN A 23 -15.39 3.92 12.40
N LYS A 24 -15.17 3.16 11.32
CA LYS A 24 -14.60 3.71 10.09
C LYS A 24 -15.65 4.56 9.38
N THR A 25 -15.22 5.67 8.78
CA THR A 25 -16.11 6.51 7.96
C THR A 25 -16.42 5.82 6.63
N GLU A 26 -17.51 6.22 5.98
CA GLU A 26 -17.86 5.74 4.62
C GLU A 26 -16.68 5.85 3.66
N ARG A 27 -16.00 7.00 3.66
CA ARG A 27 -14.82 7.25 2.83
C ARG A 27 -13.70 6.22 3.09
N GLN A 28 -13.45 5.89 4.36
CA GLN A 28 -12.43 4.90 4.70
C GLN A 28 -12.83 3.50 4.23
N LEU A 29 -14.11 3.14 4.33
CA LEU A 29 -14.62 1.86 3.83
C LEU A 29 -14.48 1.77 2.30
N LEU A 30 -14.82 2.83 1.57
CA LEU A 30 -14.65 2.90 0.11
C LEU A 30 -13.18 2.75 -0.31
N ILE A 31 -12.26 3.40 0.40
CA ILE A 31 -10.82 3.25 0.11
C ILE A 31 -10.37 1.78 0.29
N LEU A 32 -10.85 1.11 1.35
CA LEU A 32 -10.52 -0.29 1.61
C LEU A 32 -11.10 -1.23 0.56
N GLU A 33 -12.32 -0.95 0.08
CA GLU A 33 -12.96 -1.70 -1.00
C GLU A 33 -12.18 -1.55 -2.31
N ASN A 34 -11.82 -0.31 -2.68
CA ASN A 34 -11.01 -0.04 -3.86
C ASN A 34 -9.62 -0.69 -3.77
N ASP A 35 -8.98 -0.66 -2.60
CA ASP A 35 -7.70 -1.35 -2.37
C ASP A 35 -7.79 -2.86 -2.58
N ARG A 36 -8.92 -3.47 -2.21
CA ARG A 36 -9.15 -4.91 -2.41
C ARG A 36 -9.25 -5.22 -3.90
N ILE A 37 -10.12 -4.50 -4.64
CA ILE A 37 -10.33 -4.71 -6.07
C ILE A 37 -9.03 -4.44 -6.84
N PHE A 38 -8.34 -3.35 -6.51
CA PHE A 38 -7.06 -3.00 -7.13
C PHE A 38 -5.98 -4.06 -6.88
N ARG A 39 -5.92 -4.64 -5.68
CA ARG A 39 -5.00 -5.74 -5.39
C ARG A 39 -5.28 -6.96 -6.27
N GLU A 40 -6.55 -7.27 -6.53
CA GLU A 40 -6.96 -8.37 -7.41
C GLU A 40 -6.55 -8.10 -8.87
N ILE A 41 -6.77 -6.87 -9.36
CA ILE A 41 -6.30 -6.41 -10.68
C ILE A 41 -4.80 -6.65 -10.84
N ILE A 42 -3.99 -6.14 -9.90
CA ILE A 42 -2.53 -6.26 -9.99
C ILE A 42 -2.08 -7.72 -9.93
N ARG A 43 -2.75 -8.59 -9.15
CA ARG A 43 -2.42 -10.02 -9.07
C ARG A 43 -2.81 -10.81 -10.32
N LYS A 44 -3.90 -10.43 -10.98
CA LYS A 44 -4.30 -11.01 -12.27
C LYS A 44 -3.34 -10.60 -13.39
N ARG A 45 -2.98 -9.32 -13.44
CA ARG A 45 -2.03 -8.78 -14.41
C ARG A 45 -0.61 -9.32 -14.20
N ASP A 46 -0.11 -9.27 -12.97
CA ASP A 46 1.24 -9.68 -12.61
C ASP A 46 1.15 -11.01 -11.83
N VAL A 47 1.38 -12.16 -12.48
CA VAL A 47 1.24 -13.48 -11.82
C VAL A 47 2.40 -13.78 -10.84
N VAL A 48 3.57 -13.18 -11.08
CA VAL A 48 4.80 -13.39 -10.31
C VAL A 48 5.48 -12.06 -9.97
N CYS A 49 6.47 -12.12 -9.07
CA CYS A 49 7.28 -10.96 -8.74
C CYS A 49 7.97 -10.39 -9.98
N GLN A 50 7.61 -9.18 -10.38
CA GLN A 50 8.10 -8.53 -11.61
C GLN A 50 9.61 -8.29 -11.62
N LYS A 51 10.25 -8.22 -10.45
CA LYS A 51 11.71 -8.06 -10.32
C LYS A 51 12.52 -9.37 -10.34
N THR A 52 11.95 -10.48 -9.87
CA THR A 52 12.71 -11.71 -9.56
C THR A 52 12.11 -12.99 -10.12
N GLY A 53 10.90 -12.95 -10.68
CA GLY A 53 10.18 -14.12 -11.20
C GLY A 53 9.60 -15.06 -10.13
N LYS A 54 9.88 -14.86 -8.83
CA LYS A 54 9.39 -15.74 -7.76
C LYS A 54 7.87 -15.59 -7.57
N ALA A 55 7.17 -16.70 -7.36
CA ALA A 55 5.71 -16.75 -7.15
C ALA A 55 5.28 -16.79 -5.65
N ARG A 56 6.22 -16.64 -4.71
CA ARG A 56 5.95 -16.73 -3.26
C ARG A 56 6.02 -15.37 -2.56
N ASN A 57 5.26 -15.24 -1.47
CA ASN A 57 5.22 -14.04 -0.61
C ASN A 57 4.96 -12.74 -1.39
N LEU A 58 4.03 -12.81 -2.34
CA LEU A 58 3.72 -11.72 -3.27
C LEU A 58 2.92 -10.61 -2.59
N GLN A 59 3.33 -9.37 -2.82
CA GLN A 59 2.78 -8.14 -2.30
C GLN A 59 2.67 -7.12 -3.43
N VAL A 60 1.66 -6.26 -3.37
CA VAL A 60 1.55 -5.12 -4.29
C VAL A 60 2.48 -4.04 -3.76
N ALA A 61 3.52 -3.74 -4.53
CA ALA A 61 4.46 -2.67 -4.29
C ALA A 61 4.00 -1.42 -5.03
N HIS A 62 4.02 -0.28 -4.35
CA HIS A 62 3.71 1.03 -4.92
C HIS A 62 5.00 1.85 -5.05
N TYR A 63 5.18 2.57 -6.16
CA TYR A 63 6.30 3.51 -6.31
C TYR A 63 6.05 4.79 -5.50
N PHE A 64 4.98 5.52 -5.84
CA PHE A 64 4.45 6.59 -5.00
C PHE A 64 3.57 5.99 -3.91
N THR A 65 3.77 6.44 -2.68
CA THR A 65 3.11 5.85 -1.50
C THR A 65 1.59 5.78 -1.65
N ARG A 66 0.97 4.78 -1.03
CA ARG A 66 -0.49 4.65 -0.98
C ARG A 66 -1.21 5.87 -0.39
N GLY A 67 -0.50 6.71 0.38
CA GLY A 67 -1.04 7.97 0.91
C GLY A 67 -1.45 8.95 -0.19
N ASN A 68 -0.82 8.86 -1.36
CA ASN A 68 -1.19 9.66 -2.52
C ASN A 68 -2.38 9.04 -3.25
N LEU A 69 -3.59 9.52 -2.95
CA LEU A 69 -4.81 8.98 -3.57
C LEU A 69 -4.87 9.18 -5.09
N ARG A 70 -4.13 10.15 -5.67
CA ARG A 70 -4.13 10.39 -7.12
C ARG A 70 -3.52 9.23 -7.91
N THR A 71 -2.56 8.53 -7.31
CA THR A 71 -1.84 7.40 -7.94
C THR A 71 -2.03 6.08 -7.19
N ARG A 72 -2.81 6.05 -6.09
CA ARG A 72 -2.98 4.84 -5.25
C ARG A 72 -3.50 3.62 -6.02
N TRP A 73 -4.46 3.83 -6.92
CA TRP A 73 -5.07 2.78 -7.74
C TRP A 73 -4.68 2.90 -9.22
N ASP A 74 -3.54 3.52 -9.47
CA ASP A 74 -2.95 3.60 -10.79
C ASP A 74 -2.08 2.38 -11.04
N GLU A 75 -2.39 1.65 -12.11
CA GLU A 75 -1.68 0.44 -12.50
C GLU A 75 -0.20 0.68 -12.82
N ASP A 76 0.17 1.89 -13.24
CA ASP A 76 1.57 2.28 -13.50
C ASP A 76 2.34 2.54 -12.20
N ASN A 77 1.62 2.94 -11.16
CA ASN A 77 2.17 3.16 -9.84
C ASN A 77 2.39 1.87 -9.04
N ALA A 78 1.90 0.73 -9.52
CA ALA A 78 1.92 -0.52 -8.77
C ALA A 78 2.45 -1.71 -9.59
N CYS A 79 3.11 -2.63 -8.91
CA CYS A 79 3.45 -3.94 -9.47
C CYS A 79 3.47 -5.02 -8.39
N LEU A 80 3.40 -6.29 -8.81
CA LEU A 80 3.54 -7.39 -7.87
C LEU A 80 5.02 -7.72 -7.63
N MET A 81 5.42 -7.76 -6.36
CA MET A 81 6.78 -8.07 -5.91
C MET A 81 6.73 -9.05 -4.75
N ASN A 82 7.75 -9.90 -4.61
CA ASN A 82 7.88 -10.68 -3.38
C ASN A 82 8.35 -9.78 -2.22
N ALA A 83 8.10 -10.19 -0.98
CA ALA A 83 8.48 -9.42 0.21
C ALA A 83 9.98 -9.06 0.27
N GLY A 84 10.86 -9.91 -0.26
CA GLY A 84 12.30 -9.64 -0.35
C GLY A 84 12.61 -8.42 -1.23
N ALA A 85 12.08 -8.42 -2.44
CA ALA A 85 12.29 -7.34 -3.39
C ALA A 85 11.51 -6.06 -2.98
N HIS A 86 10.32 -6.21 -2.40
CA HIS A 86 9.49 -5.09 -1.97
C HIS A 86 10.04 -4.42 -0.70
N LEU A 87 10.23 -5.17 0.38
CA LEU A 87 10.53 -4.58 1.69
C LEU A 87 12.01 -4.25 1.89
N TYR A 88 12.90 -4.96 1.20
CA TYR A 88 14.34 -4.75 1.36
C TYR A 88 14.89 -3.97 0.18
N TRP A 89 14.91 -4.55 -1.03
CA TRP A 89 15.54 -3.89 -2.17
C TRP A 89 14.89 -2.55 -2.54
N ALA A 90 13.56 -2.47 -2.69
CA ALA A 90 12.91 -1.23 -3.11
C ALA A 90 13.04 -0.07 -2.09
N HIS A 91 13.24 -0.37 -0.82
CA HIS A 91 13.38 0.64 0.23
C HIS A 91 14.85 0.99 0.55
N THR A 92 15.82 0.12 0.23
CA THR A 92 17.25 0.41 0.44
C THR A 92 17.93 0.94 -0.81
N GLU A 93 17.61 0.39 -1.98
CA GLU A 93 18.25 0.73 -3.26
C GLU A 93 17.39 1.68 -4.08
N ILE A 94 17.09 2.86 -3.53
CA ILE A 94 16.06 3.79 -4.06
C ILE A 94 16.34 4.22 -5.50
N GLU A 95 17.59 4.55 -5.85
CA GLU A 95 17.94 4.94 -7.23
C GLU A 95 17.83 3.77 -8.21
N GLN A 96 18.29 2.57 -7.82
CA GLN A 96 18.12 1.37 -8.65
C GLN A 96 16.64 1.02 -8.84
N PHE A 97 15.82 1.26 -7.80
CA PHE A 97 14.39 1.07 -7.84
C PHE A 97 13.72 2.05 -8.81
N ARG A 98 14.11 3.33 -8.78
CA ARG A 98 13.70 4.36 -9.73
C ARG A 98 14.06 3.96 -11.16
N ASP A 99 15.30 3.60 -11.42
CA ASP A 99 15.77 3.25 -12.75
C ASP A 99 15.07 1.98 -13.28
N TRP A 100 14.86 0.99 -12.42
CA TRP A 100 14.07 -0.19 -12.74
C TRP A 100 12.63 0.16 -13.11
N TRP A 101 11.99 1.08 -12.37
CA TRP A 101 10.62 1.50 -12.64
C TRP A 101 10.51 2.27 -13.96
N ILE A 102 11.48 3.15 -14.25
CA ILE A 102 11.60 3.86 -15.54
C ILE A 102 11.78 2.86 -16.68
N LYS A 103 12.65 1.86 -16.51
CA LYS A 103 12.86 0.81 -17.51
C LYS A 103 11.58 0.00 -17.76
N ARG A 104 10.81 -0.28 -16.71
CA ARG A 104 9.55 -1.04 -16.78
C ARG A 104 8.45 -0.27 -17.52
N LEU A 105 8.26 1.01 -17.20
CA LEU A 105 7.16 1.82 -17.77
C LEU A 105 7.55 2.52 -19.09
N GLY A 106 8.83 2.81 -19.27
CA GLY A 106 9.31 3.83 -20.19
C GLY A 106 9.22 5.24 -19.58
N ILE A 107 10.15 6.11 -19.97
CA ILE A 107 10.32 7.45 -19.39
C ILE A 107 9.05 8.31 -19.52
N LYS A 108 8.35 8.26 -20.65
CA LYS A 108 7.14 9.08 -20.88
C LYS A 108 6.02 8.76 -19.87
N ARG A 109 5.73 7.47 -19.65
CA ARG A 109 4.70 7.03 -18.68
C ARG A 109 5.12 7.32 -17.25
N PHE A 110 6.40 7.15 -16.95
CA PHE A 110 6.93 7.49 -15.64
C PHE A 110 6.78 8.99 -15.31
N GLU A 111 7.09 9.89 -16.27
CA GLU A 111 6.90 11.33 -16.07
C GLU A 111 5.41 11.70 -15.94
N GLN A 112 4.51 11.07 -16.72
CA GLN A 112 3.07 11.25 -16.54
C GLN A 112 2.57 10.78 -15.16
N LEU A 113 3.09 9.66 -14.66
CA LEU A 113 2.80 9.17 -13.32
C LEU A 113 3.28 10.18 -12.26
N LYS A 114 4.49 10.72 -12.42
CA LYS A 114 5.05 11.75 -11.53
C LYS A 114 4.22 13.03 -11.53
N LEU A 115 3.78 13.50 -12.70
CA LEU A 115 2.88 14.65 -12.82
C LEU A 115 1.58 14.41 -12.04
N ARG A 116 0.94 13.23 -12.21
CA ARG A 116 -0.25 12.84 -11.43
C ARG A 116 0.00 12.80 -9.93
N ALA A 117 1.16 12.31 -9.50
CA ALA A 117 1.54 12.27 -8.09
C ALA A 117 1.77 13.68 -7.51
N GLY A 118 2.19 14.66 -8.32
CA GLY A 118 2.45 16.04 -7.91
C GLY A 118 1.21 16.87 -7.60
N TYR A 119 0.00 16.42 -7.95
CA TYR A 119 -1.22 17.13 -7.63
C TYR A 119 -1.49 17.14 -6.12
N ILE A 120 -1.62 18.34 -5.55
CA ILE A 120 -1.82 18.56 -4.11
C ILE A 120 -3.19 18.07 -3.62
N SER A 121 -4.22 18.15 -4.48
CA SER A 121 -5.59 17.82 -4.08
C SER A 121 -5.86 16.32 -4.09
N SER A 122 -6.68 15.87 -3.14
CA SER A 122 -7.14 14.48 -3.05
C SER A 122 -8.52 14.30 -3.68
N TYR A 123 -8.92 13.05 -3.96
CA TYR A 123 -10.24 12.74 -4.51
C TYR A 123 -11.35 13.01 -3.48
N PRO A 124 -12.43 13.75 -3.81
CA PRO A 124 -13.63 13.79 -2.98
C PRO A 124 -14.33 12.43 -2.93
N THR A 125 -15.22 12.22 -1.96
CA THR A 125 -15.85 10.90 -1.72
C THR A 125 -16.63 10.37 -2.93
N HIS A 126 -17.31 11.24 -3.68
CA HIS A 126 -18.04 10.83 -4.89
C HIS A 126 -17.09 10.33 -5.99
N GLU A 127 -15.91 10.93 -6.16
CA GLU A 127 -14.90 10.45 -7.10
C GLU A 127 -14.30 9.10 -6.67
N ILE A 128 -14.20 8.83 -5.36
CA ILE A 128 -13.78 7.51 -4.86
C ILE A 128 -14.84 6.45 -5.17
N LYS A 129 -16.14 6.79 -5.10
CA LYS A 129 -17.23 5.90 -5.53
C LYS A 129 -17.14 5.61 -7.03
N ALA A 130 -16.96 6.64 -7.86
CA ALA A 130 -16.78 6.46 -9.30
C ALA A 130 -15.52 5.62 -9.63
N MET A 131 -14.44 5.79 -8.86
CA MET A 131 -13.24 4.96 -8.99
C MET A 131 -13.53 3.49 -8.73
N LYS A 132 -14.43 3.16 -7.79
CA LYS A 132 -14.81 1.78 -7.53
C LYS A 132 -15.38 1.10 -8.77
N GLU A 133 -16.31 1.77 -9.44
CA GLU A 133 -16.97 1.19 -10.61
C GLU A 133 -15.98 1.01 -11.76
N ARG A 134 -15.08 1.99 -12.00
CA ARG A 134 -13.99 1.84 -12.97
C ARG A 134 -13.07 0.66 -12.65
N LEU A 135 -12.74 0.44 -11.37
CA LEU A 135 -11.90 -0.69 -10.98
C LEU A 135 -12.62 -2.03 -11.18
N LYS A 136 -13.93 -2.11 -10.93
CA LYS A 136 -14.70 -3.33 -11.20
C LYS A 136 -14.76 -3.65 -12.69
N GLU A 137 -15.03 -2.64 -13.51
CA GLU A 137 -15.01 -2.76 -14.97
C GLU A 137 -13.65 -3.26 -15.44
N ARG A 138 -12.57 -2.60 -15.02
CA ARG A 138 -11.20 -3.03 -15.32
C ARG A 138 -10.90 -4.47 -14.88
N LEU A 139 -11.39 -4.88 -13.71
CA LEU A 139 -11.22 -6.25 -13.21
C LEU A 139 -11.97 -7.28 -14.07
N SER A 140 -13.11 -6.91 -14.66
CA SER A 140 -13.90 -7.80 -15.53
C SER A 140 -13.25 -8.05 -16.90
N GLU A 141 -12.37 -7.15 -17.33
CA GLU A 141 -11.60 -7.27 -18.58
C GLU A 141 -10.33 -8.15 -18.46
N LEU A 142 -10.00 -8.62 -17.25
CA LEU A 142 -8.79 -9.38 -16.91
C LEU A 142 -9.06 -10.84 -16.57
#